data_AF-A0A1G9LT42-F1
#
_entry.id   AF-A0A1G9LT42-F1
#
_cell.length_a   1.000
_cell.length_b   1.000
_cell.length_c   1.000
_cell.angle_alpha   90.00
_cell.angle_beta   90.00
_cell.angle_gamma   90.00
#
_symmetry.space_group_name_H-M   'P 1'
#
loop_
_entity.id
_entity.type
_entity.pdbx_description
1 polymer ?
#
loop_
_entity_poly.entity_id
_entity_poly.type
_entity_poly.pdbx_seq_one_letter_code
_entity_poly.pdbx_strand_id
1 'polypeptide(L)'
;MQKDMHYYGTYAIARAAGIKPEAAQKIASASQFVDDNAVKERIDFTDKASLYSRPTAHHCDNIKNIIPEDQRVVWVPFHFLPGGDGVTFEDKIVCQKDSMIAKKMVENHLSKSDKKFYLELLGITAHVYADTFSHYGFSGLSSPKNDVKTFSIELSQKTNDDILEALSEKANRFWEKIKTKAAEFGSRKLGHGGVYTYPDAPFLKWNFEYEDERKSERNNLITFMEGSKALHEMFRKACDVYPDIYEGTHRSFEQIKPPLKEILSFNGDENDRIQHWITCFADETSNFTINGESFLHYLGDDWNQQRNTMDGNTHSTEVLEMPVYNFYKAASYHRHYVLRDLLPEHGIVVS
;
A
#
# COMPACT_ATOMS: atom_id res chain seq x y z
N MET A 1 3.86 -1.79 -1.93
CA MET A 1 4.96 -1.55 -0.95
C MET A 1 5.03 -2.72 0.05
N GLN A 2 5.85 -2.62 1.10
CA GLN A 2 5.96 -3.64 2.17
C GLN A 2 5.41 -3.13 3.51
N LYS A 3 5.36 -4.00 4.54
CA LYS A 3 4.75 -3.69 5.84
C LYS A 3 5.44 -2.55 6.59
N ASP A 4 6.74 -2.36 6.36
CA ASP A 4 7.48 -1.20 6.89
C ASP A 4 6.84 0.12 6.44
N MET A 5 6.31 0.21 5.22
CA MET A 5 5.64 1.42 4.75
C MET A 5 4.12 1.37 4.94
N HIS A 6 3.45 0.28 4.54
CA HIS A 6 1.99 0.20 4.60
C HIS A 6 1.42 0.25 6.02
N TYR A 7 2.13 -0.30 7.02
CA TYR A 7 1.77 -0.12 8.43
C TYR A 7 2.54 1.04 9.08
N TYR A 8 3.86 0.88 9.25
CA TYR A 8 4.64 1.80 10.12
C TYR A 8 4.78 3.19 9.51
N GLY A 9 5.10 3.28 8.21
CA GLY A 9 5.12 4.55 7.49
C GLY A 9 3.77 5.27 7.52
N THR A 10 2.68 4.56 7.18
CA THR A 10 1.31 5.10 7.26
C THR A 10 0.97 5.62 8.66
N TYR A 11 1.26 4.83 9.70
CA TYR A 11 1.01 5.23 11.09
C TYR A 11 1.81 6.48 11.46
N ALA A 12 3.12 6.49 11.22
CA ALA A 12 3.98 7.62 11.57
C ALA A 12 3.56 8.91 10.84
N ILE A 13 3.20 8.82 9.57
CA ILE A 13 2.74 9.96 8.78
C ILE A 13 1.37 10.45 9.27
N ALA A 14 0.44 9.55 9.62
CA ALA A 14 -0.85 9.91 10.21
C ALA A 14 -0.67 10.63 11.55
N ARG A 15 0.23 10.14 12.41
CA ARG A 15 0.59 10.79 13.69
C ARG A 15 1.20 12.16 13.50
N ALA A 16 2.12 12.31 12.53
CA ALA A 16 2.66 13.61 12.16
C ALA A 16 1.61 14.57 11.62
N ALA A 17 0.61 14.07 10.90
CA ALA A 17 -0.56 14.84 10.49
C ALA A 17 -1.52 15.15 11.66
N GLY A 18 -1.23 14.73 12.89
CA GLY A 18 -2.03 15.01 14.09
C GLY A 18 -3.25 14.11 14.26
N ILE A 19 -3.32 12.98 13.58
CA ILE A 19 -4.37 11.97 13.80
C ILE A 19 -4.09 11.26 15.12
N LYS A 20 -5.06 11.17 16.03
CA LYS A 20 -4.94 10.48 17.34
C LYS A 20 -4.40 9.04 17.21
N PRO A 21 -3.65 8.52 18.20
CA PRO A 21 -3.04 7.18 18.15
C PRO A 21 -3.99 6.05 17.75
N GLU A 22 -5.17 5.96 18.34
CA GLU A 22 -6.13 4.87 18.07
C GLU A 22 -6.73 4.97 16.65
N ALA A 23 -6.90 6.19 16.15
CA ALA A 23 -7.34 6.41 14.78
C ALA A 23 -6.22 6.08 13.78
N ALA A 24 -4.98 6.47 14.06
CA ALA A 24 -3.81 6.13 13.27
C ALA A 24 -3.60 4.61 13.23
N GLN A 25 -3.77 3.89 14.35
CA GLN A 25 -3.71 2.44 14.41
C GLN A 25 -4.72 1.77 13.48
N LYS A 26 -5.97 2.24 13.47
CA LYS A 26 -7.01 1.70 12.59
C LYS A 26 -6.72 1.95 11.11
N ILE A 27 -6.32 3.18 10.78
CA ILE A 27 -5.96 3.57 9.41
C ILE A 27 -4.77 2.74 8.91
N ALA A 28 -3.67 2.69 9.68
CA ALA A 28 -2.47 1.94 9.31
C ALA A 28 -2.73 0.44 9.24
N SER A 29 -3.53 -0.10 10.17
CA SER A 29 -3.92 -1.51 10.12
C SER A 29 -4.75 -1.81 8.88
N ALA A 30 -5.72 -0.95 8.53
CA ALA A 30 -6.49 -1.12 7.31
C ALA A 30 -5.65 -1.00 6.05
N SER A 31 -4.61 -0.14 6.04
CA SER A 31 -3.66 -0.06 4.93
C SER A 31 -2.92 -1.39 4.75
N GLN A 32 -2.23 -1.89 5.78
CA GLN A 32 -1.53 -3.18 5.67
C GLN A 32 -2.47 -4.36 5.40
N PHE A 33 -3.67 -4.34 5.95
CA PHE A 33 -4.61 -5.46 5.79
C PHE A 33 -5.15 -5.60 4.36
N VAL A 34 -4.98 -4.58 3.50
CA VAL A 34 -5.21 -4.74 2.06
C VAL A 34 -4.36 -5.88 1.50
N ASP A 35 -3.07 -5.94 1.85
CA ASP A 35 -2.11 -6.99 1.46
C ASP A 35 -2.36 -8.33 2.15
N ASP A 36 -2.80 -8.31 3.41
CA ASP A 36 -2.96 -9.53 4.20
C ASP A 36 -4.29 -10.25 3.90
N ASN A 37 -5.33 -9.54 3.43
CA ASN A 37 -6.63 -10.12 3.12
C ASN A 37 -6.67 -10.77 1.73
N ALA A 38 -6.00 -11.92 1.62
CA ALA A 38 -5.83 -12.68 0.38
C ALA A 38 -6.78 -13.89 0.20
N VAL A 39 -7.59 -14.22 1.21
CA VAL A 39 -8.43 -15.43 1.20
C VAL A 39 -9.91 -15.07 1.02
N LYS A 40 -10.55 -15.71 0.05
CA LYS A 40 -12.01 -15.67 -0.11
C LYS A 40 -12.64 -16.71 0.80
N GLU A 41 -13.43 -16.25 1.76
CA GLU A 41 -14.11 -17.11 2.73
C GLU A 41 -15.59 -16.72 2.82
N ARG A 42 -16.42 -17.74 3.01
CA ARG A 42 -17.81 -17.56 3.42
C ARG A 42 -17.84 -17.85 4.91
N ILE A 43 -18.39 -16.92 5.68
CA ILE A 43 -18.58 -17.03 7.12
C ILE A 43 -20.08 -17.18 7.34
N ASP A 44 -20.50 -18.32 7.86
CA ASP A 44 -21.90 -18.59 8.18
C ASP A 44 -22.19 -18.22 9.64
N PHE A 45 -23.31 -17.53 9.88
CA PHE A 45 -23.73 -17.11 11.21
C PHE A 45 -24.81 -18.02 11.79
N THR A 46 -25.01 -17.97 13.11
CA THR A 46 -25.94 -18.85 13.84
C THR A 46 -27.42 -18.65 13.47
N ASP A 47 -27.75 -17.51 12.86
CA ASP A 47 -29.10 -17.10 12.42
C ASP A 47 -29.35 -17.31 10.91
N LYS A 48 -28.51 -18.11 10.25
CA LYS A 48 -28.51 -18.39 8.80
C LYS A 48 -28.11 -17.20 7.91
N ALA A 49 -27.76 -16.05 8.49
CA ALA A 49 -27.09 -15.01 7.74
C ALA A 49 -25.66 -15.45 7.39
N SER A 50 -25.03 -14.77 6.44
CA SER A 50 -23.64 -15.03 6.07
C SER A 50 -22.92 -13.77 5.60
N LEU A 51 -21.59 -13.78 5.73
CA LEU A 51 -20.69 -12.77 5.21
C LEU A 51 -19.73 -13.43 4.21
N TYR A 52 -19.57 -12.80 3.05
CA TYR A 52 -18.58 -13.21 2.07
C TYR A 52 -17.40 -12.24 2.11
N SER A 53 -16.25 -12.69 2.61
CA SER A 53 -15.03 -11.93 2.44
C SER A 53 -14.65 -11.94 0.95
N ARG A 54 -14.17 -10.80 0.47
CA ARG A 54 -13.61 -10.68 -0.88
C ARG A 54 -12.14 -10.29 -0.74
N PRO A 55 -11.22 -11.02 -1.39
CA PRO A 55 -9.81 -10.70 -1.36
C PRO A 55 -9.54 -9.27 -1.82
N THR A 56 -8.57 -8.65 -1.18
CA THR A 56 -7.99 -7.35 -1.54
C THR A 56 -6.54 -7.49 -1.97
N ALA A 57 -5.94 -8.67 -1.84
CA ALA A 57 -4.64 -9.01 -2.38
C ALA A 57 -4.59 -10.44 -2.91
N HIS A 58 -3.52 -10.72 -3.67
CA HIS A 58 -3.08 -12.08 -3.92
C HIS A 58 -1.54 -12.12 -3.85
N HIS A 59 -0.97 -13.11 -3.16
CA HIS A 59 0.49 -13.23 -3.07
C HIS A 59 1.09 -13.54 -4.43
N CYS A 60 1.97 -12.66 -4.95
CA CYS A 60 2.64 -12.73 -6.27
C CYS A 60 3.13 -14.14 -6.66
N ASP A 61 3.58 -14.91 -5.65
CA ASP A 61 4.12 -16.27 -5.75
C ASP A 61 3.09 -17.33 -6.19
N ASN A 62 1.78 -17.02 -6.13
CA ASN A 62 0.71 -17.97 -6.42
C ASN A 62 0.31 -17.98 -7.92
N ILE A 63 0.28 -19.16 -8.54
CA ILE A 63 -0.14 -19.37 -9.94
C ILE A 63 -1.57 -18.85 -10.19
N LYS A 64 -2.40 -18.78 -9.14
CA LYS A 64 -3.76 -18.22 -9.19
C LYS A 64 -3.83 -16.72 -9.53
N ASN A 65 -2.73 -15.97 -9.44
CA ASN A 65 -2.73 -14.53 -9.77
C ASN A 65 -2.95 -14.23 -11.25
N ILE A 66 -2.78 -15.25 -12.11
CA ILE A 66 -2.98 -15.13 -13.55
C ILE A 66 -4.49 -15.25 -13.90
N ILE A 67 -5.36 -15.57 -12.93
CA ILE A 67 -6.81 -15.63 -13.14
C ILE A 67 -7.32 -14.22 -13.54
N PRO A 68 -7.88 -14.04 -14.75
CA PRO A 68 -8.30 -12.73 -15.25
C PRO A 68 -9.33 -12.02 -14.36
N GLU A 69 -10.21 -12.76 -13.69
CA GLU A 69 -11.20 -12.19 -12.77
C GLU A 69 -10.53 -11.49 -11.58
N ASP A 70 -9.53 -12.14 -10.98
CA ASP A 70 -8.79 -11.63 -9.81
C ASP A 70 -7.98 -10.37 -10.16
N GLN A 71 -7.41 -10.30 -11.37
CA GLN A 71 -6.78 -9.09 -11.91
C GLN A 71 -7.71 -7.87 -11.88
N ARG A 72 -8.94 -8.06 -12.35
CA ARG A 72 -9.91 -6.96 -12.48
C ARG A 72 -10.48 -6.50 -11.14
N VAL A 73 -10.71 -7.41 -10.20
CA VAL A 73 -11.42 -7.10 -8.95
C VAL A 73 -10.51 -6.94 -7.73
N VAL A 74 -9.23 -7.26 -7.86
CA VAL A 74 -8.22 -7.16 -6.79
C VAL A 74 -7.06 -6.26 -7.22
N TRP A 75 -6.32 -6.64 -8.26
CA TRP A 75 -5.09 -5.92 -8.63
C TRP A 75 -5.33 -4.49 -9.10
N VAL A 76 -6.29 -4.29 -10.02
CA VAL A 76 -6.63 -2.96 -10.56
C VAL A 76 -7.12 -1.98 -9.48
N PRO A 77 -8.11 -2.32 -8.63
CA PRO A 77 -8.59 -1.36 -7.64
C PRO A 77 -7.61 -1.16 -6.46
N PHE A 78 -6.86 -2.18 -6.04
CA PHE A 78 -6.10 -2.11 -4.79
C PHE A 78 -4.59 -1.88 -4.93
N HIS A 79 -3.95 -2.30 -6.03
CA HIS A 79 -2.47 -2.34 -6.12
C HIS A 79 -1.88 -1.59 -7.31
N PHE A 80 -2.66 -1.45 -8.39
CA PHE A 80 -2.24 -0.80 -9.64
C PHE A 80 -3.36 0.08 -10.18
N LEU A 81 -3.71 1.12 -9.42
CA LEU A 81 -4.75 2.07 -9.81
C LEU A 81 -4.38 2.73 -11.17
N PRO A 82 -5.23 2.60 -12.22
CA PRO A 82 -4.98 3.21 -13.52
C PRO A 82 -4.72 4.72 -13.45
N GLY A 83 -3.74 5.20 -14.20
CA GLY A 83 -3.43 6.62 -14.32
C GLY A 83 -4.41 7.38 -15.22
N GLY A 84 -4.89 6.71 -16.28
CA GLY A 84 -5.87 7.24 -17.22
C GLY A 84 -5.32 8.09 -18.36
N ASP A 85 -4.01 8.30 -18.43
CA ASP A 85 -3.39 8.96 -19.57
C ASP A 85 -3.13 7.98 -20.72
N GLY A 86 -3.14 8.51 -21.94
CA GLY A 86 -2.87 7.75 -23.15
C GLY A 86 -4.09 7.58 -24.06
N VAL A 87 -3.85 7.01 -25.23
CA VAL A 87 -4.87 6.90 -26.28
C VAL A 87 -5.56 5.54 -26.22
N THR A 88 -4.79 4.47 -26.06
CA THR A 88 -5.31 3.10 -26.04
C THR A 88 -5.76 2.70 -24.64
N PHE A 89 -6.56 1.63 -24.55
CA PHE A 89 -6.95 1.07 -23.25
C PHE A 89 -5.71 0.63 -22.46
N GLU A 90 -4.75 0.00 -23.13
CA GLU A 90 -3.49 -0.50 -22.57
C GLU A 90 -2.61 0.62 -22.01
N ASP A 91 -2.63 1.82 -22.61
CA ASP A 91 -1.92 2.98 -22.07
C ASP A 91 -2.61 3.49 -20.80
N LYS A 92 -3.95 3.60 -20.82
CA LYS A 92 -4.74 4.18 -19.73
C LYS A 92 -4.70 3.35 -18.44
N ILE A 93 -4.60 2.02 -18.54
CA ILE A 93 -4.54 1.11 -17.38
C ILE A 93 -3.18 1.10 -16.68
N VAL A 94 -2.15 1.74 -17.24
CA VAL A 94 -0.85 1.85 -16.58
C VAL A 94 -1.00 2.74 -15.36
N CYS A 95 -0.55 2.24 -14.22
CA CYS A 95 -0.48 2.98 -12.96
C CYS A 95 0.46 4.17 -13.10
N GLN A 96 0.05 5.31 -12.58
CA GLN A 96 0.83 6.54 -12.60
C GLN A 96 0.82 7.22 -11.24
N LYS A 97 1.97 7.76 -10.85
CA LYS A 97 2.13 8.52 -9.61
C LYS A 97 1.16 9.69 -9.60
N ASP A 98 0.44 9.86 -8.50
CA ASP A 98 -0.33 11.09 -8.23
C ASP A 98 -1.28 11.53 -9.37
N SER A 99 -1.85 10.54 -10.08
CA SER A 99 -2.71 10.76 -11.24
C SER A 99 -3.98 11.52 -10.87
N MET A 100 -4.65 12.10 -11.88
CA MET A 100 -5.97 12.72 -11.67
C MET A 100 -6.99 11.72 -11.10
N ILE A 101 -6.91 10.46 -11.53
CA ILE A 101 -7.75 9.37 -11.01
C ILE A 101 -7.44 9.12 -9.53
N ALA A 102 -6.16 9.05 -9.13
CA ALA A 102 -5.77 8.90 -7.74
C ALA A 102 -6.26 10.05 -6.86
N LYS A 103 -6.15 11.30 -7.33
CA LYS A 103 -6.66 12.49 -6.63
C LYS A 103 -8.17 12.46 -6.44
N LYS A 104 -8.94 12.12 -7.49
CA LYS A 104 -10.39 11.93 -7.41
C LYS A 104 -10.80 10.81 -6.47
N MET A 105 -10.02 9.72 -6.40
CA MET A 105 -10.21 8.66 -5.42
C MET A 105 -10.07 9.23 -4.00
N VAL A 106 -8.96 9.89 -3.70
CA VAL A 106 -8.70 10.53 -2.40
C VAL A 106 -9.81 11.49 -2.01
N GLU A 107 -10.21 12.39 -2.92
CA GLU A 107 -11.28 13.37 -2.68
C GLU A 107 -12.63 12.71 -2.36
N ASN A 108 -13.04 11.70 -3.11
CA ASN A 108 -14.28 10.98 -2.83
C ASN A 108 -14.25 10.29 -1.47
N HIS A 109 -13.13 9.68 -1.10
CA HIS A 109 -13.01 8.94 0.16
C HIS A 109 -12.97 9.89 1.35
N LEU A 110 -12.26 11.02 1.26
CA LEU A 110 -12.29 12.11 2.25
C LEU A 110 -13.72 12.64 2.48
N SER A 111 -14.55 12.65 1.43
CA SER A 111 -15.95 13.07 1.50
C SER A 111 -16.87 12.12 2.28
N LYS A 112 -16.40 10.94 2.72
CA LYS A 112 -17.21 9.91 3.39
C LYS A 112 -16.99 9.86 4.91
N SER A 113 -16.68 11.01 5.52
CA SER A 113 -16.48 11.12 6.97
C SER A 113 -17.72 10.76 7.79
N ASP A 114 -18.91 10.73 7.18
CA ASP A 114 -20.17 10.28 7.80
C ASP A 114 -20.29 8.76 7.95
N LYS A 115 -19.41 7.97 7.33
CA LYS A 115 -19.50 6.50 7.33
C LYS A 115 -18.83 5.90 8.55
N LYS A 116 -19.49 4.91 9.17
CA LYS A 116 -18.94 4.12 10.29
C LYS A 116 -17.58 3.47 9.99
N PHE A 117 -17.28 3.20 8.71
CA PHE A 117 -16.05 2.58 8.24
C PHE A 117 -15.03 3.58 7.68
N TYR A 118 -15.18 4.87 8.00
CA TYR A 118 -14.36 5.94 7.42
C TYR A 118 -12.87 5.78 7.67
N LEU A 119 -12.46 5.33 8.87
CA LEU A 119 -11.04 5.13 9.19
C LEU A 119 -10.42 3.99 8.38
N GLU A 120 -11.16 2.88 8.22
CA GLU A 120 -10.72 1.78 7.37
C GLU A 120 -10.68 2.22 5.89
N LEU A 121 -11.61 3.07 5.47
CA LEU A 121 -11.62 3.65 4.12
C LEU A 121 -10.40 4.55 3.88
N LEU A 122 -10.01 5.38 4.86
CA LEU A 122 -8.77 6.17 4.79
C LEU A 122 -7.54 5.27 4.72
N GLY A 123 -7.51 4.16 5.45
CA GLY A 123 -6.42 3.18 5.38
C GLY A 123 -6.29 2.54 4.00
N ILE A 124 -7.39 2.08 3.43
CA ILE A 124 -7.41 1.55 2.05
C ILE A 124 -7.00 2.64 1.04
N THR A 125 -7.45 3.87 1.23
CA THR A 125 -7.04 5.01 0.38
C THR A 125 -5.53 5.25 0.48
N ALA A 126 -4.98 5.22 1.70
CA ALA A 126 -3.55 5.39 1.93
C ALA A 126 -2.73 4.30 1.23
N HIS A 127 -3.16 3.03 1.35
CA HIS A 127 -2.54 1.90 0.65
C HIS A 127 -2.46 2.13 -0.85
N VAL A 128 -3.62 2.31 -1.49
CA VAL A 128 -3.73 2.44 -2.95
C VAL A 128 -2.97 3.67 -3.44
N TYR A 129 -3.05 4.77 -2.70
CA TYR A 129 -2.39 6.01 -3.09
C TYR A 129 -0.86 5.89 -2.98
N ALA A 130 -0.36 5.29 -1.90
CA ALA A 130 1.07 5.02 -1.72
C ALA A 130 1.60 4.12 -2.85
N ASP A 131 0.87 3.06 -3.20
CA ASP A 131 1.24 2.15 -4.28
C ASP A 131 1.36 2.85 -5.64
N THR A 132 0.66 3.97 -5.89
CA THR A 132 0.87 4.75 -7.12
C THR A 132 2.31 5.27 -7.25
N PHE A 133 2.99 5.53 -6.12
CA PHE A 133 4.37 6.05 -6.08
C PHE A 133 5.44 4.95 -6.19
N SER A 134 5.07 3.69 -5.94
CA SER A 134 5.97 2.54 -6.12
C SER A 134 5.74 1.84 -7.44
N HIS A 135 4.48 1.55 -7.77
CA HIS A 135 4.11 0.65 -8.87
C HIS A 135 3.88 1.37 -10.21
N TYR A 136 4.18 2.67 -10.31
CA TYR A 136 4.01 3.43 -11.55
C TYR A 136 4.75 2.78 -12.73
N GLY A 137 4.14 2.84 -13.91
CA GLY A 137 4.67 2.20 -15.12
C GLY A 137 4.34 0.70 -15.26
N PHE A 138 3.56 0.14 -14.33
CA PHE A 138 2.97 -1.20 -14.42
C PHE A 138 1.45 -1.13 -14.34
N SER A 139 0.75 -2.21 -14.70
CA SER A 139 -0.71 -2.31 -14.68
C SER A 139 -1.18 -3.56 -13.94
N GLY A 140 -2.36 -3.47 -13.32
CA GLY A 140 -2.98 -4.58 -12.59
C GLY A 140 -3.59 -5.67 -13.48
N LEU A 141 -3.44 -5.56 -14.80
CA LEU A 141 -3.83 -6.56 -15.78
C LEU A 141 -2.60 -7.20 -16.41
N SER A 142 -2.74 -8.44 -16.86
CA SER A 142 -1.74 -9.06 -17.73
C SER A 142 -1.61 -8.25 -19.02
N SER A 143 -0.44 -7.65 -19.25
CA SER A 143 -0.21 -6.72 -20.36
C SER A 143 1.25 -6.76 -20.83
N PRO A 144 1.52 -6.65 -22.14
CA PRO A 144 2.88 -6.44 -22.64
C PRO A 144 3.55 -5.20 -22.03
N LYS A 145 2.77 -4.22 -21.56
CA LYS A 145 3.30 -3.02 -20.89
C LYS A 145 4.04 -3.33 -19.58
N ASN A 146 3.80 -4.50 -19.00
CA ASN A 146 4.43 -4.97 -17.76
C ASN A 146 5.66 -5.86 -18.00
N ASP A 147 5.95 -6.22 -19.26
CA ASP A 147 7.05 -7.13 -19.56
C ASP A 147 8.40 -6.43 -19.42
N VAL A 148 9.31 -7.08 -18.69
CA VAL A 148 10.62 -6.53 -18.32
C VAL A 148 11.71 -7.47 -18.78
N LYS A 149 12.74 -6.90 -19.40
CA LYS A 149 13.99 -7.61 -19.70
C LYS A 149 14.73 -7.80 -18.38
N THR A 150 14.50 -8.91 -17.68
CA THR A 150 15.02 -9.13 -16.31
C THR A 150 16.55 -8.99 -16.19
N PHE A 151 17.29 -9.31 -17.26
CA PHE A 151 18.75 -9.15 -17.31
C PHE A 151 19.23 -7.71 -17.48
N SER A 152 18.34 -6.75 -17.75
CA SER A 152 18.65 -5.32 -17.85
C SER A 152 18.60 -4.58 -16.51
N ILE A 153 18.20 -5.27 -15.43
CA ILE A 153 18.05 -4.65 -14.11
C ILE A 153 19.42 -4.31 -13.55
N GLU A 154 19.68 -3.03 -13.34
CA GLU A 154 20.94 -2.52 -12.81
C GLU A 154 20.71 -1.62 -11.59
N LEU A 155 21.48 -1.86 -10.52
CA LEU A 155 21.54 -0.98 -9.36
C LEU A 155 22.52 0.17 -9.63
N SER A 156 22.21 1.35 -9.11
CA SER A 156 23.16 2.48 -9.17
C SER A 156 24.43 2.16 -8.38
N GLN A 157 25.56 2.76 -8.78
CA GLN A 157 26.84 2.55 -8.10
C GLN A 157 26.75 2.87 -6.61
N LYS A 158 26.17 4.02 -6.24
CA LYS A 158 25.97 4.38 -4.83
C LYS A 158 25.18 3.31 -4.07
N THR A 159 24.08 2.82 -4.64
CA THR A 159 23.29 1.77 -4.01
C THR A 159 24.09 0.49 -3.84
N ASN A 160 24.88 0.10 -4.85
CA ASN A 160 25.78 -1.05 -4.73
C ASN A 160 26.82 -0.84 -3.61
N ASP A 161 27.42 0.35 -3.53
CA ASP A 161 28.41 0.69 -2.51
C ASP A 161 27.78 0.68 -1.11
N ASP A 162 26.61 1.30 -0.93
CA ASP A 162 25.84 1.31 0.32
C ASP A 162 25.46 -0.13 0.75
N ILE A 163 25.17 -1.02 -0.21
CA ILE A 163 24.91 -2.45 0.05
C ILE A 163 26.17 -3.17 0.53
N LEU A 164 27.30 -2.95 -0.14
CA LEU A 164 28.57 -3.56 0.21
C LEU A 164 29.11 -3.04 1.56
N GLU A 165 28.91 -1.75 1.85
CA GLU A 165 29.35 -1.08 3.07
C GLU A 165 28.44 -1.39 4.27
N ALA A 166 27.16 -1.71 4.06
CA ALA A 166 26.24 -2.04 5.15
C ALA A 166 26.70 -3.21 6.04
N LEU A 167 27.71 -3.99 5.64
CA LEU A 167 28.45 -5.05 6.39
C LEU A 167 27.59 -6.10 7.11
N SER A 168 26.26 -6.03 7.03
CA SER A 168 25.36 -6.99 7.64
C SER A 168 25.18 -8.14 6.66
N GLU A 169 25.55 -9.35 7.10
CA GLU A 169 25.29 -10.57 6.33
C GLU A 169 23.81 -10.69 5.94
N LYS A 170 22.91 -10.11 6.74
CA LYS A 170 21.47 -10.06 6.46
C LYS A 170 21.14 -9.26 5.20
N ALA A 171 21.67 -8.04 5.05
CA ALA A 171 21.45 -7.23 3.86
C ALA A 171 21.97 -7.95 2.61
N ASN A 172 23.19 -8.50 2.65
CA ASN A 172 23.75 -9.26 1.54
C ASN A 172 22.88 -10.48 1.16
N ARG A 173 22.41 -11.27 2.14
CA ARG A 173 21.49 -12.40 1.90
C ARG A 173 20.16 -11.95 1.29
N PHE A 174 19.62 -10.82 1.74
CA PHE A 174 18.41 -10.23 1.18
C PHE A 174 18.59 -9.88 -0.30
N TRP A 175 19.73 -9.28 -0.68
CA TRP A 175 20.03 -8.93 -2.08
C TRP A 175 20.18 -10.13 -2.99
N GLU A 176 20.90 -11.14 -2.55
CA GLU A 176 21.04 -12.37 -3.32
C GLU A 176 19.68 -13.05 -3.52
N LYS A 177 18.79 -13.00 -2.52
CA LYS A 177 17.42 -13.48 -2.65
C LYS A 177 16.61 -12.66 -3.66
N ILE A 178 16.70 -11.33 -3.63
CA ILE A 178 16.01 -10.45 -4.58
C ILE A 178 16.47 -10.72 -6.01
N LYS A 179 17.78 -10.79 -6.25
CA LYS A 179 18.33 -11.06 -7.59
C LYS A 179 17.91 -12.43 -8.10
N THR A 180 18.03 -13.46 -7.26
CA THR A 180 17.65 -14.84 -7.61
C THR A 180 16.15 -14.91 -7.95
N LYS A 181 15.30 -14.37 -7.08
CA LYS A 181 13.85 -14.39 -7.31
C LYS A 181 13.44 -13.57 -8.53
N ALA A 182 14.03 -12.40 -8.77
CA ALA A 182 13.73 -11.62 -9.97
C ALA A 182 14.08 -12.38 -11.26
N ALA A 183 15.18 -13.14 -11.27
CA ALA A 183 15.56 -13.99 -12.39
C ALA A 183 14.61 -15.19 -12.58
N GLU A 184 14.14 -15.80 -11.47
CA GLU A 184 13.19 -16.92 -11.50
C GLU A 184 11.76 -16.51 -11.90
N PHE A 185 11.32 -15.31 -11.52
CA PHE A 185 9.94 -14.85 -11.66
C PHE A 185 9.60 -14.26 -13.03
N GLY A 186 10.38 -14.58 -14.07
CA GLY A 186 10.27 -14.08 -15.46
C GLY A 186 8.86 -13.60 -15.85
N SER A 187 8.76 -12.38 -16.38
CA SER A 187 7.52 -11.58 -16.35
C SER A 187 6.27 -12.39 -16.69
N ARG A 188 5.47 -12.71 -15.66
CA ARG A 188 4.10 -13.26 -15.83
C ARG A 188 3.12 -12.20 -16.38
N LYS A 189 3.68 -11.13 -16.97
CA LYS A 189 3.03 -9.94 -17.55
C LYS A 189 2.07 -9.19 -16.63
N LEU A 190 2.02 -9.51 -15.34
CA LEU A 190 1.11 -8.93 -14.36
C LEU A 190 1.87 -8.07 -13.38
N GLY A 191 1.47 -6.80 -13.26
CA GLY A 191 2.05 -5.86 -12.31
C GLY A 191 3.56 -5.73 -12.47
N HIS A 192 4.24 -5.52 -11.35
CA HIS A 192 5.71 -5.40 -11.28
C HIS A 192 6.40 -6.77 -11.08
N GLY A 193 5.76 -7.88 -11.43
CA GLY A 193 6.30 -9.23 -11.16
C GLY A 193 7.70 -9.48 -11.74
N GLY A 194 8.02 -8.88 -12.91
CA GLY A 194 9.34 -8.98 -13.55
C GLY A 194 10.46 -8.19 -12.84
N VAL A 195 10.12 -7.33 -11.88
CA VAL A 195 11.09 -6.58 -11.06
C VAL A 195 10.94 -6.89 -9.57
N TYR A 196 10.22 -7.98 -9.23
CA TYR A 196 10.02 -8.47 -7.86
C TYR A 196 9.80 -7.34 -6.84
N THR A 197 10.55 -7.29 -5.73
CA THR A 197 10.42 -6.30 -4.66
C THR A 197 11.25 -5.02 -4.87
N TYR A 198 11.85 -4.81 -6.06
CA TYR A 198 12.64 -3.60 -6.32
C TYR A 198 11.82 -2.31 -6.14
N PRO A 199 10.55 -2.19 -6.59
CA PRO A 199 9.74 -1.00 -6.36
C PRO A 199 9.36 -0.75 -4.89
N ASP A 200 9.49 -1.78 -4.04
CA ASP A 200 9.04 -1.73 -2.64
C ASP A 200 10.16 -1.38 -1.65
N ALA A 201 11.42 -1.42 -2.08
CA ALA A 201 12.57 -1.09 -1.24
C ALA A 201 12.88 0.42 -1.30
N PRO A 202 12.61 1.22 -0.24
CA PRO A 202 12.58 2.67 -0.34
C PRO A 202 13.94 3.32 -0.65
N PHE A 203 15.05 2.72 -0.22
CA PHE A 203 16.39 3.25 -0.38
C PHE A 203 17.01 2.97 -1.77
N LEU A 204 16.33 2.19 -2.63
CA LEU A 204 16.90 1.75 -3.91
C LEU A 204 16.95 2.86 -4.97
N LYS A 205 18.09 2.94 -5.67
CA LYS A 205 18.21 3.58 -6.96
C LYS A 205 18.65 2.55 -8.01
N TRP A 206 17.86 2.39 -9.06
CA TRP A 206 17.97 1.30 -10.03
C TRP A 206 17.38 1.68 -11.38
N ASN A 207 17.66 0.89 -12.42
CA ASN A 207 17.08 1.06 -13.73
C ASN A 207 16.81 -0.28 -14.41
N PHE A 208 15.94 -0.28 -15.42
CA PHE A 208 15.60 -1.47 -16.22
C PHE A 208 14.98 -1.06 -17.57
N GLU A 209 14.89 -2.04 -18.47
CA GLU A 209 14.20 -1.93 -19.75
C GLU A 209 12.98 -2.85 -19.81
N TYR A 210 11.90 -2.35 -20.41
CA TYR A 210 10.74 -3.14 -20.79
C TYR A 210 11.04 -3.92 -22.09
N GLU A 211 10.30 -5.00 -22.36
CA GLU A 211 10.43 -5.76 -23.61
C GLU A 211 10.04 -4.95 -24.86
N ASP A 212 9.30 -3.84 -24.69
CA ASP A 212 8.96 -2.89 -25.76
C ASP A 212 9.97 -1.73 -25.92
N GLU A 213 11.20 -1.92 -25.42
CA GLU A 213 12.34 -0.98 -25.49
C GLU A 213 12.18 0.31 -24.67
N ARG A 214 11.06 0.50 -23.95
CA ARG A 214 10.96 1.59 -22.98
C ARG A 214 12.00 1.39 -21.88
N LYS A 215 12.62 2.49 -21.43
CA LYS A 215 13.55 2.49 -20.29
C LYS A 215 12.92 3.13 -19.08
N SER A 216 13.36 2.71 -17.90
CA SER A 216 12.83 3.19 -16.63
C SER A 216 13.98 3.34 -15.62
N GLU A 217 14.28 4.58 -15.24
CA GLU A 217 15.18 4.90 -14.13
C GLU A 217 14.34 5.20 -12.88
N ARG A 218 14.73 4.62 -11.74
CA ARG A 218 14.01 4.68 -10.48
C ARG A 218 14.92 5.17 -9.37
N ASN A 219 14.44 6.14 -8.63
CA ASN A 219 14.97 6.53 -7.33
C ASN A 219 13.81 6.44 -6.34
N ASN A 220 13.71 5.29 -5.66
CA ASN A 220 12.59 5.00 -4.79
C ASN A 220 12.53 5.99 -3.64
N LEU A 221 13.68 6.46 -3.11
CA LEU A 221 13.69 7.40 -2.00
C LEU A 221 12.93 8.68 -2.37
N ILE A 222 13.12 9.17 -3.61
CA ILE A 222 12.37 10.34 -4.09
C ILE A 222 10.88 10.04 -4.15
N THR A 223 10.46 8.91 -4.72
CA THR A 223 9.03 8.62 -4.90
C THR A 223 8.33 8.25 -3.60
N PHE A 224 9.01 7.59 -2.66
CA PHE A 224 8.50 7.36 -1.31
C PHE A 224 8.36 8.67 -0.52
N MET A 225 9.28 9.62 -0.68
CA MET A 225 9.16 10.95 -0.08
C MET A 225 7.99 11.75 -0.69
N GLU A 226 7.80 11.67 -2.01
CA GLU A 226 6.64 12.25 -2.71
C GLU A 226 5.32 11.65 -2.18
N GLY A 227 5.23 10.31 -2.11
CA GLY A 227 4.06 9.61 -1.59
C GLY A 227 3.80 9.92 -0.12
N SER A 228 4.84 9.97 0.71
CA SER A 228 4.70 10.33 2.12
C SER A 228 4.17 11.75 2.31
N LYS A 229 4.59 12.70 1.45
CA LYS A 229 4.04 14.06 1.45
C LYS A 229 2.56 14.05 1.08
N ALA A 230 2.20 13.32 0.03
CA ALA A 230 0.83 13.23 -0.42
C ALA A 230 -0.09 12.57 0.64
N LEU A 231 0.39 11.54 1.33
CA LEU A 231 -0.29 10.94 2.48
C LEU A 231 -0.45 11.93 3.64
N HIS A 232 0.60 12.68 3.97
CA HIS A 232 0.53 13.72 5.02
C HIS A 232 -0.54 14.75 4.68
N GLU A 233 -0.56 15.27 3.46
CA GLU A 233 -1.56 16.24 2.99
C GLU A 233 -2.98 15.66 3.03
N MET A 234 -3.16 14.40 2.61
CA MET A 234 -4.44 13.69 2.71
C MET A 234 -4.90 13.57 4.17
N PHE A 235 -4.02 13.16 5.08
CA PHE A 235 -4.36 13.03 6.51
C PHE A 235 -4.62 14.37 7.18
N ARG A 236 -3.94 15.44 6.76
CA ARG A 236 -4.27 16.79 7.20
C ARG A 236 -5.69 17.18 6.79
N LYS A 237 -6.07 16.93 5.53
CA LYS A 237 -7.46 17.15 5.08
C LYS A 237 -8.45 16.26 5.85
N ALA A 238 -8.08 15.02 6.17
CA ALA A 238 -8.93 14.12 6.98
C ALA A 238 -9.21 14.71 8.37
N CYS A 239 -8.20 15.27 9.04
CA CYS A 239 -8.37 16.00 10.30
C CYS A 239 -9.30 17.21 10.17
N ASP A 240 -9.28 17.91 9.03
CA ASP A 240 -10.13 19.08 8.81
C ASP A 240 -11.61 18.68 8.57
N VAL A 241 -11.86 17.61 7.82
CA VAL A 241 -13.23 17.14 7.50
C VAL A 241 -13.84 16.22 8.58
N TYR A 242 -13.01 15.67 9.46
CA TYR A 242 -13.45 14.84 10.59
C TYR A 242 -12.68 15.21 11.87
N PRO A 243 -13.03 16.32 12.54
CA PRO A 243 -12.26 16.84 13.67
C PRO A 243 -12.10 15.89 14.87
N ASP A 244 -12.96 14.89 15.01
CA ASP A 244 -12.92 13.90 16.10
C ASP A 244 -11.62 13.08 16.11
N ILE A 245 -10.95 12.91 14.97
CA ILE A 245 -9.67 12.21 14.88
C ILE A 245 -8.46 13.12 15.10
N TYR A 246 -8.65 14.44 15.15
CA TYR A 246 -7.54 15.39 15.32
C TYR A 246 -7.13 15.53 16.78
N GLU A 247 -5.83 15.43 17.04
CA GLU A 247 -5.21 15.52 18.38
C GLU A 247 -5.12 16.98 18.89
N GLY A 248 -5.36 17.96 18.02
CA GLY A 248 -5.26 19.40 18.35
C GLY A 248 -3.92 20.02 17.95
N THR A 249 -2.90 19.21 17.67
CA THR A 249 -1.59 19.62 17.18
C THR A 249 -1.10 18.71 16.06
N HIS A 250 -0.18 19.19 15.24
CA HIS A 250 0.46 18.39 14.18
C HIS A 250 1.84 18.94 13.85
N ARG A 251 2.58 18.16 13.06
CA ARG A 251 3.89 18.52 12.51
C ARG A 251 3.71 18.81 11.02
N SER A 252 4.34 19.86 10.53
CA SER A 252 4.40 20.13 9.09
C SER A 252 5.25 19.07 8.40
N PHE A 253 5.03 18.85 7.10
CA PHE A 253 5.85 17.89 6.35
C PHE A 253 7.34 18.24 6.37
N GLU A 254 7.69 19.53 6.29
CA GLU A 254 9.10 19.97 6.35
C GLU A 254 9.77 19.66 7.70
N GLN A 255 9.00 19.57 8.79
CA GLN A 255 9.51 19.18 10.11
C GLN A 255 9.84 17.69 10.22
N ILE A 256 9.08 16.81 9.56
CA ILE A 256 9.30 15.35 9.58
C ILE A 256 10.17 14.87 8.43
N LYS A 257 10.40 15.70 7.42
CA LYS A 257 11.13 15.34 6.19
C LYS A 257 12.57 14.86 6.44
N PRO A 258 13.39 15.49 7.29
CA PRO A 258 14.73 14.97 7.58
C PRO A 258 14.74 13.57 8.22
N PRO A 259 14.03 13.31 9.34
CA PRO A 259 14.00 11.97 9.95
C PRO A 259 13.31 10.94 9.05
N LEU A 260 12.24 11.32 8.33
CA LEU A 260 11.63 10.44 7.35
C LEU A 260 12.60 10.01 6.24
N LYS A 261 13.42 10.94 5.74
CA LYS A 261 14.44 10.63 4.74
C LYS A 261 15.49 9.67 5.28
N GLU A 262 15.90 9.84 6.54
CA GLU A 262 16.84 8.94 7.21
C GLU A 262 16.29 7.52 7.28
N ILE A 263 15.07 7.37 7.82
CA ILE A 263 14.37 6.09 7.91
C ILE A 263 14.21 5.42 6.54
N LEU A 264 13.76 6.15 5.52
CA LEU A 264 13.55 5.61 4.18
C LEU A 264 14.86 5.32 3.43
N SER A 265 15.98 5.92 3.84
CA SER A 265 17.31 5.63 3.25
C SER A 265 17.96 4.40 3.88
N PHE A 266 17.38 3.84 4.95
CA PHE A 266 17.94 2.70 5.65
C PHE A 266 17.90 1.43 4.80
N ASN A 267 19.09 0.91 4.49
CA ASN A 267 19.27 -0.30 3.73
C ASN A 267 19.15 -1.53 4.63
N GLY A 268 18.07 -2.29 4.46
CA GLY A 268 17.82 -3.52 5.18
C GLY A 268 16.69 -4.32 4.57
N ASP A 269 16.54 -5.57 5.02
CA ASP A 269 15.33 -6.34 4.73
C ASP A 269 14.11 -5.74 5.42
N GLU A 270 12.91 -6.23 5.09
CA GLU A 270 11.66 -5.71 5.65
C GLU A 270 11.64 -5.66 7.18
N ASN A 271 12.17 -6.68 7.86
CA ASN A 271 12.17 -6.73 9.32
C ASN A 271 13.17 -5.73 9.91
N ASP A 272 14.36 -5.63 9.31
CA ASP A 272 15.37 -4.66 9.74
C ASP A 272 14.84 -3.22 9.55
N ARG A 273 14.15 -2.94 8.43
CA ARG A 273 13.51 -1.63 8.21
C ARG A 273 12.37 -1.34 9.19
N ILE A 274 11.55 -2.34 9.54
CA ILE A 274 10.52 -2.21 10.59
C ILE A 274 11.15 -1.85 11.93
N GLN A 275 12.24 -2.51 12.33
CA GLN A 275 12.92 -2.19 13.59
C GLN A 275 13.53 -0.80 13.58
N HIS A 276 14.01 -0.36 12.42
CA HIS A 276 14.51 1.00 12.26
C HIS A 276 13.39 2.04 12.39
N TRP A 277 12.22 1.80 11.76
CA TRP A 277 11.00 2.60 11.99
C TRP A 277 10.65 2.71 13.47
N ILE A 278 10.57 1.57 14.18
CA ILE A 278 10.22 1.52 15.61
C ILE A 278 11.20 2.34 16.45
N THR A 279 12.50 2.19 16.17
CA THR A 279 13.57 2.88 16.89
C THR A 279 13.50 4.38 16.68
N CYS A 280 13.45 4.82 15.42
CA CYS A 280 13.45 6.24 15.08
C CYS A 280 12.15 6.92 15.54
N PHE A 281 10.98 6.28 15.40
CA PHE A 281 9.71 6.87 15.82
C PHE A 281 9.62 7.09 17.34
N ALA A 282 10.21 6.20 18.14
CA ALA A 282 10.30 6.36 19.59
C ALA A 282 11.29 7.45 20.03
N ASP A 283 12.22 7.84 19.15
CA ASP A 283 13.18 8.91 19.41
C ASP A 283 12.48 10.27 19.36
N GLU A 284 12.55 11.03 20.45
CA GLU A 284 11.97 12.38 20.56
C GLU A 284 12.53 13.36 19.50
N THR A 285 13.73 13.09 18.98
CA THR A 285 14.37 13.90 17.94
C THR A 285 13.79 13.66 16.55
N SER A 286 13.07 12.56 16.33
CA SER A 286 12.42 12.24 15.04
C SER A 286 11.22 13.13 14.73
N ASN A 287 10.70 13.85 15.74
CA ASN A 287 9.75 14.94 15.57
C ASN A 287 8.47 14.56 14.79
N PHE A 288 8.11 13.27 14.71
CA PHE A 288 6.83 12.82 14.17
C PHE A 288 5.67 13.19 15.10
N THR A 289 5.93 13.29 16.40
CA THR A 289 4.95 13.66 17.44
C THR A 289 5.53 14.74 18.36
N ILE A 290 4.71 15.27 19.29
CA ILE A 290 5.19 16.27 20.26
C ILE A 290 6.21 15.67 21.22
N ASN A 291 5.86 14.52 21.78
CA ASN A 291 6.72 13.68 22.59
C ASN A 291 6.95 12.39 21.81
N GLY A 292 8.12 11.75 21.94
CA GLY A 292 8.33 10.42 21.39
C GLY A 292 7.26 9.45 21.88
N GLU A 293 6.74 8.61 21.00
CA GLU A 293 5.71 7.62 21.33
C GLU A 293 6.03 6.26 20.71
N SER A 294 5.44 5.20 21.23
CA SER A 294 5.57 3.86 20.66
C SER A 294 4.46 3.61 19.64
N PHE A 295 4.77 2.82 18.60
CA PHE A 295 3.73 2.29 17.72
C PHE A 295 2.73 1.45 18.52
N LEU A 296 1.45 1.64 18.25
CA LEU A 296 0.44 0.67 18.63
C LEU A 296 0.58 -0.59 17.77
N HIS A 297 0.15 -1.75 18.29
CA HIS A 297 0.30 -3.02 17.59
C HIS A 297 -0.62 -3.08 16.37
N TYR A 298 -0.21 -3.85 15.37
CA TYR A 298 -0.98 -4.07 14.15
C TYR A 298 -2.25 -4.90 14.42
N LEU A 299 -3.43 -4.39 14.02
CA LEU A 299 -4.72 -5.04 14.31
C LEU A 299 -5.08 -6.18 13.33
N GLY A 300 -4.35 -6.40 12.24
CA GLY A 300 -4.74 -7.40 11.24
C GLY A 300 -4.68 -8.84 11.77
N ASP A 301 -3.79 -9.12 12.73
CA ASP A 301 -3.76 -10.41 13.42
C ASP A 301 -5.04 -10.62 14.25
N ASP A 302 -5.49 -9.58 14.96
CA ASP A 302 -6.75 -9.58 15.71
C ASP A 302 -7.95 -9.75 14.76
N TRP A 303 -7.93 -9.10 13.59
CA TRP A 303 -8.99 -9.20 12.59
C TRP A 303 -9.08 -10.59 11.95
N ASN A 304 -7.93 -11.21 11.66
CA ASN A 304 -7.88 -12.59 11.19
C ASN A 304 -8.36 -13.57 12.27
N GLN A 305 -7.98 -13.36 13.54
CA GLN A 305 -8.49 -14.17 14.64
C GLN A 305 -10.00 -14.03 14.79
N GLN A 306 -10.53 -12.79 14.78
CA GLN A 306 -11.96 -12.50 14.79
C GLN A 306 -12.66 -13.26 13.66
N ARG A 307 -12.16 -13.14 12.42
CA ARG A 307 -12.70 -13.85 11.26
C ARG A 307 -12.81 -15.36 11.48
N ASN A 308 -11.75 -15.99 11.98
CA ASN A 308 -11.69 -17.44 12.21
C ASN A 308 -12.66 -17.90 13.32
N THR A 309 -12.94 -17.04 14.31
CA THR A 309 -13.85 -17.37 15.40
C THR A 309 -15.34 -17.22 15.04
N MET A 310 -15.68 -16.42 14.02
CA MET A 310 -17.07 -16.11 13.69
C MET A 310 -17.84 -17.27 13.08
N ASP A 311 -17.18 -18.09 12.27
CA ASP A 311 -17.84 -19.09 11.43
C ASP A 311 -18.55 -20.16 12.26
N GLY A 312 -19.87 -20.23 12.12
CA GLY A 312 -20.76 -21.10 12.87
C GLY A 312 -21.00 -20.73 14.34
N ASN A 313 -20.37 -19.67 14.86
CA ASN A 313 -20.38 -19.36 16.30
C ASN A 313 -20.97 -17.99 16.65
N THR A 314 -21.06 -17.05 15.71
CA THR A 314 -21.50 -15.66 15.99
C THR A 314 -22.89 -15.36 15.42
N HIS A 315 -23.71 -14.59 16.14
CA HIS A 315 -24.97 -14.06 15.61
C HIS A 315 -24.71 -12.82 14.73
N SER A 316 -25.41 -12.68 13.60
CA SER A 316 -25.09 -11.64 12.60
C SER A 316 -25.10 -10.20 13.12
N THR A 317 -25.92 -9.90 14.15
CA THR A 317 -26.00 -8.57 14.77
C THR A 317 -24.73 -8.18 15.53
N GLU A 318 -23.97 -9.15 16.05
CA GLU A 318 -22.72 -8.89 16.77
C GLU A 318 -21.62 -8.40 15.80
N VAL A 319 -21.69 -8.86 14.54
CA VAL A 319 -20.72 -8.52 13.48
C VAL A 319 -20.78 -7.05 13.08
N LEU A 320 -21.94 -6.40 13.25
CA LEU A 320 -22.16 -5.01 12.84
C LEU A 320 -21.22 -4.01 13.50
N GLU A 321 -20.75 -4.33 14.71
CA GLU A 321 -19.85 -3.50 15.51
C GLU A 321 -18.39 -4.00 15.49
N MET A 322 -18.10 -5.08 14.76
CA MET A 322 -16.74 -5.63 14.68
C MET A 322 -15.84 -4.81 13.75
N PRO A 323 -14.58 -4.52 14.15
CA PRO A 323 -13.64 -3.75 13.32
C PRO A 323 -13.38 -4.37 11.93
N VAL A 324 -13.18 -5.70 11.85
CA VAL A 324 -12.95 -6.38 10.56
C VAL A 324 -14.13 -6.24 9.60
N TYR A 325 -15.35 -6.12 10.13
CA TYR A 325 -16.54 -5.88 9.30
C TYR A 325 -16.56 -4.46 8.72
N ASN A 326 -16.04 -3.46 9.44
CA ASN A 326 -15.84 -2.12 8.88
C ASN A 326 -14.81 -2.14 7.74
N PHE A 327 -13.72 -2.89 7.88
CA PHE A 327 -12.77 -3.08 6.78
C PHE A 327 -13.45 -3.67 5.53
N TYR A 328 -14.28 -4.71 5.68
CA TYR A 328 -15.00 -5.29 4.54
C TYR A 328 -16.00 -4.32 3.90
N LYS A 329 -16.70 -3.50 4.68
CA LYS A 329 -17.55 -2.43 4.15
C LYS A 329 -16.74 -1.41 3.37
N ALA A 330 -15.60 -0.96 3.91
CA ALA A 330 -14.71 -0.02 3.26
C ALA A 330 -14.14 -0.58 1.95
N ALA A 331 -13.62 -1.81 1.95
CA ALA A 331 -13.08 -2.47 0.77
C ALA A 331 -14.14 -2.71 -0.32
N SER A 332 -15.37 -3.06 0.08
CA SER A 332 -16.49 -3.20 -0.84
C SER A 332 -16.86 -1.86 -1.49
N TYR A 333 -16.96 -0.80 -0.68
CA TYR A 333 -17.23 0.55 -1.16
C TYR A 333 -16.14 1.04 -2.13
N HIS A 334 -14.87 0.94 -1.73
CA HIS A 334 -13.72 1.33 -2.54
C HIS A 334 -13.73 0.61 -3.90
N ARG A 335 -13.83 -0.72 -3.90
CA ARG A 335 -13.86 -1.54 -5.12
C ARG A 335 -15.00 -1.13 -6.04
N HIS A 336 -16.20 -0.91 -5.49
CA HIS A 336 -17.36 -0.50 -6.27
C HIS A 336 -17.11 0.86 -6.91
N TYR A 337 -16.78 1.88 -6.11
CA TYR A 337 -16.54 3.24 -6.59
C TYR A 337 -15.45 3.28 -7.66
N VAL A 338 -14.30 2.63 -7.42
CA VAL A 338 -13.20 2.63 -8.39
C VAL A 338 -13.61 1.98 -9.71
N LEU A 339 -14.20 0.77 -9.67
CA LEU A 339 -14.47 0.00 -10.89
C LEU A 339 -15.75 0.42 -11.64
N ARG A 340 -16.73 0.99 -10.93
CA ARG A 340 -18.08 1.25 -11.48
C ARG A 340 -18.35 2.73 -11.71
N ASP A 341 -17.67 3.62 -10.99
CA ASP A 341 -17.89 5.05 -11.10
C ASP A 341 -16.64 5.76 -11.64
N LEU A 342 -15.52 5.69 -10.90
CA LEU A 342 -14.32 6.47 -11.17
C LEU A 342 -13.63 6.09 -12.49
N LEU A 343 -13.29 4.81 -12.70
CA LEU A 343 -12.60 4.41 -13.94
C LEU A 343 -13.47 4.62 -15.19
N PRO A 344 -14.78 4.30 -15.18
CA PRO A 344 -15.67 4.58 -16.30
C PRO A 344 -15.77 6.07 -16.68
N GLU A 345 -15.73 7.00 -15.72
CA GLU A 345 -15.68 8.45 -16.01
C GLU A 345 -14.46 8.85 -16.87
N HIS A 346 -13.40 8.05 -16.83
CA HIS A 346 -12.16 8.26 -17.59
C HIS A 346 -12.08 7.35 -18.83
N GLY A 347 -13.19 6.69 -19.19
CA GLY A 347 -13.29 5.80 -20.35
C GLY A 347 -12.53 4.48 -20.16
N ILE A 348 -12.38 4.02 -18.92
CA ILE A 348 -11.70 2.77 -18.58
C ILE A 348 -12.74 1.83 -17.97
N VAL A 349 -13.05 0.72 -18.66
CA VAL A 349 -14.00 -0.29 -18.18
C VAL A 349 -13.26 -1.58 -17.89
N VAL A 350 -13.07 -1.87 -16.60
CA VAL A 350 -12.29 -3.02 -16.10
C VAL A 350 -13.15 -3.77 -15.08
N SER A 351 -14.21 -4.41 -15.56
CA SER A 351 -15.36 -4.71 -14.71
C SER A 351 -15.89 -6.13 -14.85
#